data_AF-A0A818HLC7-F1
#
_entry.id   AF-A0A818HLC7-F1
#
_cell.length_a   1.000
_cell.length_b   1.000
_cell.length_c   1.000
_cell.angle_alpha   90.00
_cell.angle_beta   90.00
_cell.angle_gamma   90.00
#
_symmetry.space_group_name_H-M   'P 1'
#
loop_
_entity.id
_entity.type
_entity.pdbx_description
1 polymer ?
#
loop_
_entity_poly.entity_id
_entity_poly.type
_entity_poly.pdbx_seq_one_letter_code
_entity_poly.pdbx_strand_id
1 'polypeptide(L)'
;MIIPISGCLFHFGQCIWHEVQPCGLQKKYNEDKFFLLSVKTLTAIAFLPIDDIVNTFELLEKEFHDDTNDLLQYFEKTWIGKRKKRGIGYKKPRFNNELWNMYDRIVSDLPRTNNTVEGWNNVSAN
;
A
#
# COMPACT_ATOMS: atom_id res chain seq x y z
N MET A 1 -17.74 -22.66 2.99
CA MET A 1 -16.30 -22.36 2.93
C MET A 1 -16.14 -20.91 2.49
N ILE A 2 -15.92 -19.99 3.43
CA ILE A 2 -15.71 -18.57 3.11
C ILE A 2 -14.23 -18.44 2.77
N ILE A 3 -13.91 -18.16 1.52
CA ILE A 3 -12.55 -17.81 1.13
C ILE A 3 -12.34 -16.35 1.59
N PRO A 4 -11.43 -16.08 2.55
CA PRO A 4 -11.17 -14.72 2.94
C PRO A 4 -10.59 -13.96 1.73
N ILE A 5 -11.27 -12.89 1.33
CA ILE A 5 -10.74 -11.97 0.32
C ILE A 5 -9.52 -11.29 0.94
N SER A 6 -8.38 -11.37 0.27
CA SER A 6 -7.16 -10.69 0.69
C SER A 6 -6.58 -9.89 -0.45
N GLY A 7 -6.12 -8.68 -0.14
CA GLY A 7 -5.33 -7.88 -1.05
C GLY A 7 -4.09 -8.63 -1.49
N CYS A 8 -3.67 -8.42 -2.73
CA CYS A 8 -2.40 -8.90 -3.26
C CYS A 8 -1.39 -7.74 -3.23
N LEU A 9 -0.16 -8.00 -2.79
CA LEU A 9 0.91 -7.00 -2.76
C LEU A 9 1.17 -6.40 -4.16
N PHE A 10 1.05 -7.23 -5.21
CA PHE A 10 1.16 -6.76 -6.59
C PHE A 10 0.11 -5.68 -6.89
N HIS A 11 -1.16 -5.96 -6.60
CA HIS A 11 -2.24 -4.98 -6.81
C HIS A 11 -2.10 -3.75 -5.91
N PHE A 12 -1.63 -3.91 -4.67
CA PHE A 12 -1.35 -2.79 -3.78
C PHE A 12 -0.28 -1.86 -4.37
N GLY A 13 0.85 -2.41 -4.83
CA GLY A 13 1.89 -1.66 -5.53
C GLY A 13 1.39 -1.00 -6.83
N GLN A 14 0.58 -1.72 -7.62
CA GLN A 14 -0.07 -1.17 -8.82
C GLN A 14 -0.95 0.03 -8.49
N CYS A 15 -1.77 -0.03 -7.43
CA CYS A 15 -2.61 1.09 -7.01
C CYS A 15 -1.80 2.33 -6.61
N ILE A 16 -0.61 2.17 -6.04
CA ILE A 16 0.28 3.28 -5.72
C ILE A 16 0.88 3.86 -7.00
N TRP A 17 1.37 3.00 -7.90
CA TRP A 17 1.90 3.42 -9.20
C TRP A 17 0.87 4.15 -10.06
N HIS A 18 -0.38 3.68 -10.07
CA HIS A 18 -1.46 4.33 -10.79
C HIS A 18 -1.80 5.71 -10.24
N GLU A 19 -1.54 5.98 -8.95
CA GLU A 19 -1.73 7.32 -8.37
C GLU A 19 -0.53 8.26 -8.66
N VAL A 20 0.68 7.72 -8.76
CA VAL A 20 1.88 8.51 -9.14
C VAL A 20 1.69 9.25 -10.46
N GLN A 21 0.95 8.67 -11.41
CA GLN A 21 0.72 9.24 -12.74
C GLN A 21 -0.14 10.53 -12.72
N PRO A 22 -1.38 10.54 -12.20
CA PRO A 22 -2.20 11.74 -12.12
C PRO A 22 -1.61 12.83 -11.20
N CYS A 23 -0.75 12.48 -10.24
CA CYS A 23 0.01 13.46 -9.46
C CYS A 23 1.14 14.15 -10.25
N GLY A 24 1.39 13.76 -11.51
CA GLY A 24 2.48 14.32 -12.32
C GLY A 24 3.88 13.82 -11.91
N LEU A 25 3.96 12.79 -11.06
CA LEU A 25 5.19 12.31 -10.45
C LEU A 25 5.89 11.21 -11.28
N GLN A 26 5.34 10.83 -12.44
CA GLN A 26 5.86 9.74 -13.27
C GLN A 26 7.33 9.95 -13.69
N LYS A 27 7.69 11.16 -14.11
CA LYS A 27 9.08 11.47 -14.51
C LYS A 27 10.03 11.31 -13.32
N LYS A 28 9.66 11.90 -12.17
CA LYS A 28 10.41 11.79 -10.90
C LYS A 28 10.58 10.33 -10.48
N TYR A 29 9.53 9.52 -10.57
CA TYR A 29 9.57 8.09 -10.26
C TYR A 29 10.61 7.31 -11.09
N ASN A 30 10.75 7.66 -12.37
CA ASN A 30 11.66 6.96 -13.28
C ASN A 30 13.11 7.46 -13.21
N GLU A 31 13.31 8.74 -12.90
CA GLU A 31 14.62 9.39 -13.00
C GLU A 31 15.30 9.61 -11.63
N ASP A 32 14.53 9.73 -10.55
CA ASP A 32 15.04 9.95 -9.19
C ASP A 32 14.97 8.66 -8.36
N LYS A 33 16.15 8.10 -8.07
CA LYS A 33 16.29 6.87 -7.27
C LYS A 33 15.82 7.04 -5.82
N PHE A 34 15.96 8.22 -5.23
CA PHE A 34 15.50 8.48 -3.87
C PHE A 34 13.99 8.50 -3.82
N PHE A 35 13.34 9.21 -4.75
CA PHE A 35 11.89 9.21 -4.82
C PHE A 35 11.32 7.82 -5.14
N LEU A 36 11.94 7.08 -6.07
CA LEU A 36 11.59 5.68 -6.33
C LEU A 36 11.65 4.84 -5.04
N LEU A 37 12.71 5.00 -4.25
CA LEU A 37 12.86 4.29 -2.98
C LEU A 37 11.77 4.69 -1.99
N SER A 38 11.45 5.98 -1.85
CA SER A 38 10.37 6.45 -0.97
C SER A 38 9.02 5.85 -1.35
N VAL A 39 8.68 5.78 -2.64
CA VAL A 39 7.44 5.12 -3.11
C VAL A 39 7.47 3.61 -2.85
N LYS A 40 8.62 2.95 -3.00
CA LYS A 40 8.77 1.54 -2.63
C LYS A 40 8.59 1.32 -1.12
N THR A 41 9.05 2.26 -0.30
CA THR A 41 8.84 2.22 1.15
C THR A 41 7.36 2.31 1.51
N LEU A 42 6.54 3.09 0.79
CA LEU A 42 5.07 3.08 0.96
C LEU A 42 4.48 1.68 0.74
N THR A 43 4.96 0.97 -0.29
CA THR A 43 4.56 -0.43 -0.52
C THR A 43 5.02 -1.35 0.62
N ALA A 44 6.22 -1.11 1.17
CA ALA A 44 6.82 -1.93 2.21
C ALA A 44 6.09 -1.83 3.57
N ILE A 45 5.28 -0.79 3.79
CA ILE A 45 4.41 -0.65 4.98
C ILE A 45 3.48 -1.88 5.14
N ALA A 46 3.14 -2.58 4.06
CA ALA A 46 2.35 -3.82 4.13
C ALA A 46 3.00 -4.92 4.99
N PHE A 47 4.30 -4.83 5.26
CA PHE A 47 5.03 -5.82 6.05
C PHE A 47 5.23 -5.41 7.51
N LEU A 48 4.64 -4.32 7.97
CA LEU A 48 4.72 -3.90 9.36
C LEU A 48 3.61 -4.56 10.19
N PRO A 49 3.83 -4.77 11.50
CA PRO A 49 2.73 -4.99 12.44
C PRO A 49 1.67 -3.91 12.27
N ILE A 50 0.38 -4.27 12.33
CA ILE A 50 -0.72 -3.33 12.07
C ILE A 50 -0.65 -2.10 12.98
N ASP A 51 -0.24 -2.30 14.25
CA ASP A 51 -0.11 -1.24 15.24
C ASP A 51 0.99 -0.21 14.90
N ASP A 52 1.96 -0.59 14.07
CA ASP A 52 3.09 0.25 13.67
C ASP A 52 2.85 1.02 12.37
N ILE A 53 1.84 0.63 11.57
CA ILE A 53 1.55 1.17 10.24
C ILE A 53 1.37 2.69 10.29
N VAL A 54 0.51 3.16 11.21
CA VAL A 54 0.13 4.58 11.28
C VAL A 54 1.32 5.43 11.72
N ASN A 55 2.00 5.03 12.79
CA ASN A 55 3.15 5.76 13.31
C ASN A 55 4.28 5.81 12.27
N THR A 56 4.52 4.71 11.57
CA THR A 56 5.53 4.65 10.52
C THR A 56 5.18 5.55 9.33
N PHE A 57 3.91 5.58 8.92
CA PHE A 57 3.48 6.51 7.87
C PHE A 57 3.64 7.99 8.29
N GLU A 58 3.27 8.36 9.52
CA GLU A 58 3.44 9.73 10.03
C GLU A 58 4.93 10.16 10.09
N LEU A 59 5.85 9.21 10.26
CA LEU A 59 7.28 9.47 10.16
C LEU A 59 7.73 9.61 8.70
N LEU A 60 7.30 8.69 7.84
CA LEU A 60 7.64 8.71 6.42
C LEU A 60 7.16 9.98 5.73
N GLU A 61 5.94 10.45 6.01
CA GLU A 61 5.36 11.66 5.43
C GLU A 61 6.29 12.88 5.52
N LYS A 62 7.09 12.97 6.59
CA LYS A 62 8.03 14.09 6.82
C LYS A 62 9.25 14.07 5.91
N GLU A 63 9.58 12.91 5.34
CA GLU A 63 10.72 12.71 4.45
C GLU A 63 10.37 13.00 2.98
N PHE A 64 9.07 13.18 2.69
CA PHE A 64 8.61 13.50 1.35
C PHE A 64 8.63 15.01 1.08
N HIS A 65 8.84 15.36 -0.19
CA HIS A 65 8.83 16.74 -0.65
C HIS A 65 7.40 17.25 -0.86
N ASP A 66 7.18 18.57 -0.78
CA ASP A 66 5.88 19.23 -0.93
C ASP A 66 5.15 18.89 -2.24
N ASP A 67 5.90 18.58 -3.30
CA ASP A 67 5.35 18.19 -4.60
C ASP A 67 4.67 16.81 -4.59
N THR A 68 4.71 16.08 -3.48
CA THR A 68 4.12 14.74 -3.32
C THR A 68 2.86 14.71 -2.47
N ASN A 69 2.37 15.87 -2.03
CA ASN A 69 1.24 15.99 -1.11
C ASN A 69 -0.04 15.27 -1.59
N ASP A 70 -0.32 15.29 -2.89
CA ASP A 70 -1.51 14.61 -3.44
C ASP A 70 -1.39 13.08 -3.33
N LEU A 71 -0.19 12.54 -3.58
CA LEU A 71 0.09 11.12 -3.43
C LEU A 71 -0.04 10.68 -1.97
N LEU A 72 0.50 11.47 -1.03
CA LEU A 72 0.42 11.17 0.40
C LEU A 72 -1.01 11.28 0.93
N GLN A 73 -1.78 12.27 0.48
CA GLN A 73 -3.20 12.39 0.83
C GLN A 73 -4.03 11.22 0.30
N TYR A 74 -3.78 10.79 -0.93
CA TYR A 74 -4.38 9.57 -1.46
C TYR A 74 -4.03 8.37 -0.59
N PHE A 75 -2.75 8.21 -0.25
CA PHE A 75 -2.27 7.06 0.50
C PHE A 75 -2.85 7.02 1.91
N GLU A 76 -2.84 8.16 2.62
CA GLU A 76 -3.42 8.33 3.95
C GLU A 76 -4.91 7.97 3.94
N LYS A 77 -5.67 8.53 3.00
CA LYS A 77 -7.13 8.32 2.91
C LYS A 77 -7.50 6.89 2.53
N THR A 78 -6.71 6.27 1.66
CA THR A 78 -7.04 4.99 1.05
C THR A 78 -6.58 3.81 1.90
N TRP A 79 -5.39 3.91 2.50
CA TRP A 79 -4.71 2.77 3.13
C TRP A 79 -4.46 2.97 4.62
N ILE A 80 -4.10 4.17 5.10
CA ILE A 80 -3.67 4.36 6.50
C ILE A 80 -4.82 4.68 7.45
N GLY A 81 -5.67 5.64 7.07
CA GLY A 81 -6.69 6.20 7.94
C GLY A 81 -6.21 7.48 8.63
N LYS A 82 -6.98 8.55 8.47
CA LYS A 82 -6.60 9.91 8.90
C LYS A 82 -6.90 10.15 10.37
N ARG A 83 -5.97 10.75 11.12
CA ARG A 83 -6.22 11.14 12.53
C ARG A 83 -7.41 12.11 12.65
N LYS A 84 -8.31 11.89 13.61
CA LYS A 84 -9.49 12.77 13.80
C LYS A 84 -9.06 14.12 14.38
N LYS A 85 -9.52 15.22 13.76
CA LYS A 85 -9.21 16.62 14.14
C LYS A 85 -9.54 17.01 15.58
N ARG A 86 -10.48 16.32 16.24
CA ARG A 86 -10.97 16.66 17.61
C ARG A 86 -10.41 15.75 18.71
N GLY A 87 -9.39 14.94 18.39
CA GLY A 87 -8.74 14.07 19.35
C GLY A 87 -9.55 12.82 19.67
N ILE A 88 -8.83 11.70 19.81
CA ILE A 88 -9.30 10.32 20.01
C ILE A 88 -9.74 9.61 18.72
N GLY A 89 -8.79 8.82 18.20
CA GLY A 89 -9.01 7.82 17.14
C GLY A 89 -8.72 8.30 15.71
N TYR A 90 -8.78 7.35 14.79
CA TYR A 90 -8.54 7.54 13.35
C TYR A 90 -9.86 7.39 12.58
N LYS A 91 -9.98 8.10 11.46
CA LYS A 91 -10.98 7.81 10.43
C LYS A 91 -10.53 6.55 9.72
N LYS A 92 -11.43 5.57 9.59
CA LYS A 92 -11.11 4.32 8.90
C LYS A 92 -10.64 4.59 7.46
N PRO A 93 -9.59 3.91 6.99
CA PRO A 93 -9.17 3.96 5.59
C PRO A 93 -10.26 3.38 4.69
N ARG A 94 -10.15 3.66 3.38
CA ARG A 94 -11.04 3.04 2.37
C ARG A 94 -10.91 1.52 2.37
N PHE A 95 -9.69 1.02 2.52
CA PHE A 95 -9.40 -0.41 2.65
C PHE A 95 -8.78 -0.67 4.01
N ASN A 96 -9.42 -1.55 4.79
CA ASN A 96 -8.95 -1.87 6.14
C ASN A 96 -7.54 -2.46 6.12
N ASN A 97 -6.71 -2.16 7.11
CA ASN A 97 -5.30 -2.55 7.13
C ASN A 97 -5.12 -4.06 7.04
N GLU A 98 -5.97 -4.82 7.72
CA GLU A 98 -6.01 -6.29 7.73
C GLU A 98 -6.25 -6.89 6.33
N LEU A 99 -6.86 -6.14 5.41
CA LEU A 99 -7.14 -6.64 4.07
C LEU A 99 -5.87 -6.72 3.21
N TRP A 100 -4.97 -5.74 3.34
CA TRP A 100 -3.80 -5.57 2.48
C TRP A 100 -2.48 -5.82 3.20
N ASN A 101 -2.48 -5.90 4.52
CA ASN A 101 -1.32 -6.25 5.32
C ASN A 101 -0.84 -7.69 5.04
N MET A 102 0.48 -7.85 5.03
CA MET A 102 1.20 -9.08 4.70
C MET A 102 1.99 -9.61 5.90
N TYR A 103 2.06 -8.88 7.02
CA TYR A 103 2.86 -9.25 8.19
C TYR A 103 2.43 -10.63 8.72
N ASP A 104 1.15 -10.80 9.03
CA ASP A 104 0.64 -12.06 9.56
C ASP A 104 0.78 -13.22 8.56
N ARG A 105 0.75 -12.93 7.25
CA ARG A 105 0.97 -13.95 6.21
C ARG A 105 2.40 -14.44 6.17
N ILE A 106 3.37 -13.53 6.35
CA ILE A 106 4.78 -13.89 6.44
C ILE A 106 5.04 -14.67 7.73
N VAL A 107 4.52 -14.19 8.86
CA VAL A 107 4.70 -14.84 10.17
C VAL A 107 4.03 -16.21 10.20
N SER A 108 2.90 -16.38 9.52
CA SER A 108 2.13 -17.63 9.48
C SER A 108 2.50 -18.56 8.30
N ASP A 109 3.57 -18.26 7.54
CA ASP A 109 4.00 -19.01 6.34
C ASP A 109 2.88 -19.29 5.32
N LEU A 110 1.91 -18.38 5.22
CA LEU A 110 0.82 -18.49 4.26
C LEU A 110 1.34 -18.09 2.86
N PRO A 111 0.86 -18.74 1.78
CA PRO A 111 1.33 -18.46 0.42
C PRO A 111 1.27 -16.96 0.11
N ARG A 112 2.44 -16.38 -0.23
CA ARG A 112 2.58 -14.97 -0.66
C ARG A 112 1.79 -14.67 -1.94
N THR A 113 1.45 -15.71 -2.70
CA THR A 113 0.66 -15.62 -3.92
C THR A 113 -0.44 -16.68 -3.89
N ASN A 114 -1.64 -16.26 -4.24
CA ASN A 114 -2.68 -17.15 -4.73
C ASN A 114 -2.23 -17.67 -6.12
N ASN A 115 -1.26 -18.58 -6.13
CA ASN A 115 -0.77 -19.19 -7.36
C ASN A 115 -1.78 -20.20 -7.94
N THR A 116 -2.90 -20.44 -7.25
CA THR A 116 -3.98 -21.30 -7.74
C THR A 116 -4.97 -20.57 -8.64
N VAL A 117 -5.06 -19.24 -8.63
CA VAL A 117 -5.93 -18.48 -9.55
C VAL A 117 -5.15 -17.86 -10.73
N GLU A 118 -3.86 -17.55 -10.56
CA GLU A 118 -3.03 -17.06 -11.68
C GLU A 118 -2.71 -18.16 -12.72
N GLY A 119 -2.69 -19.43 -12.30
CA GLY A 119 -2.52 -20.58 -13.21
C GLY A 119 -3.69 -20.83 -14.16
N TRP A 120 -4.92 -20.44 -13.79
CA TRP A 120 -6.11 -20.69 -14.61
C TRP A 120 -6.26 -19.70 -15.77
N ASN A 121 -5.69 -18.50 -15.63
CA ASN A 121 -5.70 -17.50 -16.71
C ASN A 121 -4.62 -17.72 -17.78
N ASN A 122 -3.70 -18.66 -17.57
CA ASN A 122 -2.65 -19.01 -18.54
C ASN A 122 -2.95 -20.28 -19.38
N VAL A 123 -4.11 -20.93 -19.19
CA VAL A 123 -4.49 -22.16 -19.94
C VAL A 123 -5.62 -21.92 -20.96
N SER A 124 -6.10 -20.68 -21.11
CA SER A 124 -7.10 -20.32 -22.15
C SER A 124 -6.53 -19.50 -23.31
N ALA A 125 -5.21 -19.44 -23.46
CA ALA A 125 -4.55 -18.80 -24.60
C ALA A 125 -3.34 -19.64 -25.06
N ASN A 126 -3.61 -20.84 -25.56
CA ASN A 126 -2.91 -21.48 -26.68
C ASN A 126 -3.63 -22.78 -27.07
#